data_AF-A0A7T2S0F5-F1
#
_entry.id   AF-A0A7T2S0F5-F1
#
_cell.length_a   1.000
_cell.length_b   1.000
_cell.length_c   1.000
_cell.angle_alpha   90.00
_cell.angle_beta   90.00
_cell.angle_gamma   90.00
#
_symmetry.space_group_name_H-M   'P 1'
#
loop_
_entity.id
_entity.type
_entity.pdbx_description
1 polymer ?
#
loop_
_entity_poly.entity_id
_entity_poly.type
_entity_poly.pdbx_seq_one_letter_code
_entity_poly.pdbx_strand_id
1 'polypeptide(L)'
;MRQTPFASSRTPALWRALAGGLALAATLAAPLAQAQGAGSYPSKTIRLVVPFAPGGSTDILGRLLAQKMGESMHTTVVVDNKPGANGTIGCDLVAKAPADGYTVVLGDVGCMAMAKGLYTKLPYDPLRDFAPISLVARSPLVLTVGAQSPFHSLKELTAAAQAQPGKLNYPSSGTGGPNHLGAELYAMQAKVKIGHVPYKGSAPSVVSLAAGETDFGFLTAVTIAAQLKAGKVRALAVAHNERLQSMPDVPTMSEAGLKDFTADAWFLAAVPAGTPKPIVDRLYAEIAKALPAPEVKEKLDAMGVLPSGLKPDASAQFLRVEVDKWRDVIKNAGITLD
;
A
#
# COMPACT_ATOMS: atom_id res chain seq x y z
N MET A 1 -57.60 -84.47 -15.65
CA MET A 1 -58.47 -84.98 -16.74
C MET A 1 -59.35 -83.84 -17.24
N ARG A 2 -59.50 -83.76 -18.57
CA ARG A 2 -60.31 -82.85 -19.39
C ARG A 2 -59.71 -81.49 -19.78
N GLN A 3 -59.68 -81.32 -21.10
CA GLN A 3 -59.12 -80.27 -21.94
C GLN A 3 -60.26 -79.39 -22.52
N THR A 4 -59.95 -78.09 -22.71
CA THR A 4 -60.32 -77.18 -23.84
C THR A 4 -61.79 -76.88 -24.20
N PRO A 5 -62.09 -75.89 -25.07
CA PRO A 5 -61.59 -74.49 -25.19
C PRO A 5 -62.73 -73.49 -25.49
N PHE A 6 -62.49 -72.17 -25.49
CA PHE A 6 -63.19 -71.24 -26.41
C PHE A 6 -62.36 -69.98 -26.67
N ALA A 7 -62.50 -69.46 -27.90
CA ALA A 7 -61.61 -68.55 -28.59
C ALA A 7 -62.17 -67.13 -28.75
N SER A 8 -61.31 -66.26 -29.31
CA SER A 8 -61.58 -64.96 -29.96
C SER A 8 -61.65 -63.75 -29.00
N SER A 9 -61.11 -62.57 -29.28
CA SER A 9 -60.75 -61.97 -30.57
C SER A 9 -59.88 -60.70 -30.37
N ARG A 10 -59.19 -60.30 -31.45
CA ARG A 10 -58.72 -58.93 -31.82
C ARG A 10 -57.45 -58.35 -31.17
N THR A 11 -56.35 -58.46 -31.90
CA THR A 11 -55.30 -57.43 -32.08
C THR A 11 -55.85 -56.24 -32.92
N PRO A 12 -55.15 -55.10 -33.18
CA PRO A 12 -53.74 -54.77 -32.96
C PRO A 12 -53.44 -53.31 -32.47
N ALA A 13 -52.16 -53.11 -32.11
CA ALA A 13 -51.32 -51.94 -32.42
C ALA A 13 -51.96 -50.53 -32.44
N LEU A 14 -51.84 -49.77 -31.34
CA LEU A 14 -51.88 -48.29 -31.39
C LEU A 14 -51.08 -47.57 -30.29
N TRP A 15 -50.26 -48.26 -29.47
CA TRP A 15 -49.60 -47.64 -28.30
C TRP A 15 -48.09 -47.38 -28.45
N ARG A 16 -47.52 -47.45 -29.66
CA ARG A 16 -46.10 -47.14 -29.91
C ARG A 16 -45.87 -45.80 -30.63
N ALA A 17 -46.81 -44.86 -30.55
CA ALA A 17 -46.71 -43.55 -31.21
C ALA A 17 -46.99 -42.37 -30.26
N LEU A 18 -46.62 -42.49 -28.98
CA LEU A 18 -46.69 -41.40 -27.98
C LEU A 18 -45.37 -41.28 -27.19
N ALA A 19 -44.23 -41.44 -27.87
CA ALA A 19 -42.89 -41.33 -27.28
C ALA A 19 -41.95 -40.39 -28.08
N GLY A 20 -42.50 -39.42 -28.81
CA GLY A 20 -41.73 -38.59 -29.75
C GLY A 20 -42.13 -37.11 -29.82
N GLY A 21 -42.67 -36.53 -28.74
CA GLY A 21 -43.21 -35.16 -28.78
C GLY A 21 -43.08 -34.33 -27.50
N LEU A 22 -42.24 -34.73 -26.54
CA LEU A 22 -42.07 -34.00 -25.27
C LEU A 22 -40.59 -33.82 -24.85
N ALA A 23 -39.68 -33.76 -25.82
CA ALA A 23 -38.24 -33.58 -25.57
C ALA A 23 -37.64 -32.32 -26.23
N LEU A 24 -38.48 -31.34 -26.62
CA LEU A 24 -38.03 -30.13 -27.32
C LEU A 24 -38.66 -28.83 -26.80
N ALA A 25 -38.87 -28.72 -25.48
CA ALA A 25 -39.37 -27.49 -24.86
C ALA A 25 -38.76 -27.17 -23.47
N ALA A 26 -37.65 -27.81 -23.09
CA ALA A 26 -37.01 -27.63 -21.77
C ALA A 26 -35.64 -26.94 -21.82
N THR A 27 -35.19 -26.42 -22.97
CA THR A 27 -33.85 -25.82 -23.16
C THR A 27 -33.82 -24.29 -23.18
N LEU A 28 -34.89 -23.59 -22.78
CA LEU A 28 -34.95 -22.12 -22.81
C LEU A 28 -35.17 -21.44 -21.45
N ALA A 29 -35.12 -22.17 -20.34
CA ALA A 29 -35.08 -21.59 -19.00
C ALA A 29 -33.67 -21.70 -18.40
N ALA A 30 -32.66 -21.22 -19.12
CA ALA A 30 -31.50 -20.68 -18.43
C ALA A 30 -32.02 -19.46 -17.65
N PRO A 31 -31.92 -19.41 -16.31
CA PRO A 31 -32.00 -18.12 -15.67
C PRO A 31 -30.87 -17.32 -16.30
N LEU A 32 -31.23 -16.26 -17.02
CA LEU A 32 -30.39 -15.09 -17.16
C LEU A 32 -29.87 -14.83 -15.74
N ALA A 33 -28.66 -15.30 -15.45
CA ALA A 33 -27.81 -14.71 -14.45
C ALA A 33 -27.64 -13.29 -14.98
N GLN A 34 -28.60 -12.45 -14.63
CA GLN A 34 -28.50 -11.03 -14.78
C GLN A 34 -27.12 -10.74 -14.19
N ALA A 35 -26.25 -10.21 -15.02
CA ALA A 35 -25.25 -9.29 -14.56
C ALA A 35 -26.01 -8.35 -13.61
N GLN A 36 -25.93 -8.60 -12.30
CA GLN A 36 -26.20 -7.58 -11.32
C GLN A 36 -25.14 -6.55 -11.62
N GLY A 37 -25.52 -5.61 -12.48
CA GLY A 37 -24.64 -4.57 -12.93
C GLY A 37 -24.07 -3.87 -11.70
N ALA A 38 -22.94 -3.21 -11.87
CA ALA A 38 -22.40 -2.25 -10.93
C ALA A 38 -23.39 -1.11 -10.53
N GLY A 39 -24.66 -1.17 -10.94
CA GLY A 39 -25.69 -0.18 -10.67
C GLY A 39 -26.23 -0.13 -9.24
N SER A 40 -25.84 -1.05 -8.35
CA SER A 40 -26.20 -0.99 -6.92
C SER A 40 -25.01 -0.96 -5.97
N TYR A 41 -23.77 -0.81 -6.47
CA TYR A 41 -22.60 -0.70 -5.59
C TYR A 41 -22.41 0.75 -5.12
N PRO A 42 -22.25 1.01 -3.80
CA PRO A 42 -22.34 0.07 -2.67
C PRO A 42 -23.78 -0.11 -2.14
N SER A 43 -24.16 -1.34 -1.77
CA SER A 43 -25.46 -1.70 -1.16
C SER A 43 -25.34 -2.20 0.29
N LYS A 44 -24.12 -2.28 0.83
CA LYS A 44 -23.81 -2.65 2.21
C LYS A 44 -22.60 -1.85 2.69
N THR A 45 -22.30 -1.95 3.98
CA THR A 45 -21.14 -1.32 4.60
C THR A 45 -19.84 -1.74 3.92
N ILE A 46 -18.98 -0.77 3.61
CA ILE A 46 -17.61 -1.01 3.16
C ILE A 46 -16.70 -1.09 4.39
N ARG A 47 -15.87 -2.13 4.45
CA ARG A 47 -14.82 -2.28 5.46
C ARG A 47 -13.50 -1.76 4.90
N LEU A 48 -12.97 -0.69 5.48
CA LEU A 48 -11.64 -0.16 5.20
C LEU A 48 -10.66 -0.70 6.24
N VAL A 49 -9.89 -1.71 5.86
CA VAL A 49 -8.85 -2.32 6.70
C VAL A 49 -7.63 -1.40 6.74
N VAL A 50 -7.25 -1.00 7.95
CA VAL A 50 -6.01 -0.27 8.23
C VAL A 50 -5.06 -1.25 8.93
N PRO A 51 -3.93 -1.64 8.33
CA PRO A 51 -3.05 -2.69 8.85
C PRO A 51 -2.16 -2.24 10.03
N PHE A 52 -2.55 -1.18 10.74
CA PHE A 52 -1.79 -0.57 11.83
C PHE A 52 -2.69 -0.17 13.00
N ALA A 53 -2.07 0.08 14.15
CA ALA A 53 -2.77 0.48 15.36
C ALA A 53 -3.46 1.86 15.20
N PRO A 54 -4.58 2.10 15.91
CA PRO A 54 -5.24 3.40 15.90
C PRO A 54 -4.30 4.56 16.28
N GLY A 55 -4.53 5.74 15.70
CA GLY A 55 -3.78 6.97 15.99
C GLY A 55 -2.49 7.17 15.19
N GLY A 56 -2.06 6.19 14.38
CA GLY A 56 -0.97 6.37 13.42
C GLY A 56 -1.41 7.05 12.11
N SER A 57 -0.44 7.44 11.27
CA SER A 57 -0.71 8.14 10.00
C SER A 57 -1.70 7.40 9.08
N THR A 58 -1.55 6.08 8.94
CA THR A 58 -2.47 5.25 8.13
C THR A 58 -3.89 5.24 8.69
N ASP A 59 -4.05 5.26 10.03
CA ASP A 59 -5.36 5.29 10.68
C ASP A 59 -6.05 6.65 10.50
N ILE A 60 -5.31 7.74 10.70
CA ILE A 60 -5.83 9.10 10.50
C ILE A 60 -6.27 9.28 9.04
N LEU A 61 -5.44 8.89 8.08
CA LEU A 61 -5.78 8.94 6.66
C LEU A 61 -6.97 8.03 6.32
N GLY A 62 -6.99 6.82 6.85
CA GLY A 62 -8.10 5.88 6.64
C GLY A 62 -9.43 6.42 7.15
N ARG A 63 -9.46 7.04 8.33
CA ARG A 63 -10.67 7.67 8.89
C ARG A 63 -11.16 8.84 8.05
N LEU A 64 -10.25 9.69 7.57
CA LEU A 64 -10.59 10.79 6.68
C LEU A 64 -11.21 10.30 5.36
N LEU A 65 -10.59 9.31 4.73
CA LEU A 65 -11.13 8.69 3.52
C LEU A 65 -12.48 8.03 3.79
N ALA A 66 -12.60 7.23 4.85
CA ALA A 66 -13.84 6.54 5.21
C ALA A 66 -14.99 7.53 5.41
N GLN A 67 -14.75 8.64 6.12
CA GLN A 67 -15.75 9.69 6.30
C GLN A 67 -16.20 10.27 4.95
N LYS A 68 -15.26 10.71 4.11
CA LYS A 68 -15.58 11.34 2.82
C LYS A 68 -16.24 10.40 1.82
N MET A 69 -15.76 9.17 1.76
CA MET A 69 -16.35 8.10 0.97
C MET A 69 -17.78 7.80 1.43
N GLY A 70 -18.01 7.73 2.74
CA GLY A 70 -19.34 7.46 3.29
C GLY A 70 -20.35 8.58 3.04
N GLU A 71 -19.93 9.84 3.24
CA GLU A 71 -20.73 11.03 2.92
C GLU A 71 -21.14 11.05 1.44
N SER A 72 -20.20 10.78 0.53
CA SER A 72 -20.41 10.92 -0.92
C SER A 72 -21.13 9.72 -1.56
N MET A 73 -20.93 8.50 -1.04
CA MET A 73 -21.62 7.30 -1.54
C MET A 73 -22.94 7.01 -0.82
N HIS A 74 -23.29 7.76 0.22
CA HIS A 74 -24.44 7.48 1.09
C HIS A 74 -24.40 6.04 1.66
N THR A 75 -23.20 5.58 2.05
CA THR A 75 -23.00 4.28 2.69
C THR A 75 -22.13 4.42 3.93
N THR A 76 -22.17 3.45 4.82
CA THR A 76 -21.21 3.38 5.93
C THR A 76 -19.88 2.83 5.43
N VAL A 77 -18.78 3.54 5.72
CA VAL A 77 -17.43 3.01 5.59
C VAL A 77 -16.82 2.88 6.98
N VAL A 78 -16.54 1.65 7.41
CA VAL A 78 -16.01 1.37 8.75
C VAL A 78 -14.51 1.12 8.66
N VAL A 79 -13.73 1.87 9.44
CA VAL A 79 -12.30 1.60 9.62
C VAL A 79 -12.10 0.42 10.57
N ASP A 80 -11.42 -0.62 10.10
CA ASP A 80 -11.08 -1.83 10.85
C ASP A 80 -9.55 -1.94 11.00
N ASN A 81 -9.04 -1.65 12.19
CA ASN A 81 -7.60 -1.73 12.47
C ASN A 81 -7.16 -3.20 12.68
N LYS A 82 -6.21 -3.66 11.86
CA LYS A 82 -5.63 -5.02 11.90
C LYS A 82 -4.10 -4.97 12.00
N PRO A 83 -3.53 -4.54 13.15
CA PRO A 83 -2.09 -4.39 13.30
C PRO A 83 -1.35 -5.74 13.37
N GLY A 84 -0.05 -5.70 13.07
CA GLY A 84 0.90 -6.78 13.34
C GLY A 84 1.77 -7.11 12.14
N ALA A 85 2.98 -7.62 12.42
CA ALA A 85 4.01 -8.01 11.43
C ALA A 85 4.20 -6.96 10.31
N ASN A 86 4.44 -5.70 10.70
CA ASN A 86 4.59 -4.56 9.79
C ASN A 86 3.44 -4.41 8.77
N GLY A 87 2.23 -4.68 9.22
CA GLY A 87 1.00 -4.56 8.44
C GLY A 87 0.65 -5.76 7.56
N THR A 88 1.54 -6.77 7.49
CA THR A 88 1.29 -7.96 6.66
C THR A 88 0.04 -8.74 7.09
N ILE A 89 -0.34 -8.72 8.37
CA ILE A 89 -1.58 -9.38 8.86
C ILE A 89 -2.83 -8.77 8.22
N GLY A 90 -2.94 -7.44 8.23
CA GLY A 90 -4.08 -6.74 7.64
C GLY A 90 -4.11 -6.89 6.12
N CYS A 91 -2.94 -6.83 5.48
CA CYS A 91 -2.83 -6.99 4.02
C CYS A 91 -3.18 -8.43 3.61
N ASP A 92 -2.72 -9.46 4.33
CA ASP A 92 -3.09 -10.87 4.10
C ASP A 92 -4.61 -11.11 4.21
N LEU A 93 -5.24 -10.52 5.23
CA LEU A 93 -6.68 -10.62 5.43
C LEU A 93 -7.46 -10.07 4.24
N VAL A 94 -7.03 -8.93 3.69
CA VAL A 94 -7.69 -8.34 2.52
C VAL A 94 -7.37 -9.12 1.25
N ALA A 95 -6.14 -9.57 1.04
CA ALA A 95 -5.77 -10.37 -0.14
C ALA A 95 -6.67 -11.61 -0.33
N LYS A 96 -7.19 -12.18 0.77
CA LYS A 96 -8.05 -13.37 0.80
C LYS A 96 -9.55 -13.07 0.93
N ALA A 97 -9.94 -11.80 0.96
CA ALA A 97 -11.34 -11.40 1.05
C ALA A 97 -12.08 -11.62 -0.30
N PRO A 98 -13.42 -11.71 -0.30
CA PRO A 98 -14.19 -11.72 -1.53
C PRO A 98 -13.87 -10.50 -2.42
N ALA A 99 -13.69 -10.73 -3.71
CA ALA A 99 -13.40 -9.70 -4.71
C ALA A 99 -14.67 -8.90 -5.11
N ASP A 100 -15.44 -8.45 -4.11
CA ASP A 100 -16.73 -7.76 -4.27
C ASP A 100 -16.64 -6.25 -3.99
N GLY A 101 -15.44 -5.73 -3.67
CA GLY A 101 -15.16 -4.32 -3.38
C GLY A 101 -15.48 -3.85 -1.97
N TYR A 102 -16.10 -4.68 -1.12
CA TYR A 102 -16.51 -4.26 0.23
C TYR A 102 -15.42 -4.45 1.29
N THR A 103 -14.29 -5.07 0.95
CA THR A 103 -13.08 -5.05 1.77
C THR A 103 -11.98 -4.33 1.03
N VAL A 104 -11.64 -3.14 1.51
CA VAL A 104 -10.56 -2.29 0.99
C VAL A 104 -9.42 -2.30 2.00
N VAL A 105 -8.17 -2.36 1.56
CA VAL A 105 -7.01 -2.10 2.41
C VAL A 105 -6.48 -0.69 2.13
N LEU A 106 -6.11 0.05 3.16
CA LEU A 106 -5.19 1.18 3.05
C LEU A 106 -3.81 0.69 3.52
N GLY A 107 -3.07 0.10 2.60
CA GLY A 107 -1.72 -0.41 2.85
C GLY A 107 -0.68 0.70 2.81
N ASP A 108 0.49 0.44 3.35
CA ASP A 108 1.64 1.32 3.25
C ASP A 108 2.79 0.66 2.46
N VAL A 109 3.88 1.41 2.25
CA VAL A 109 5.09 0.89 1.60
C VAL A 109 5.63 -0.38 2.25
N GLY A 110 5.47 -0.51 3.57
CA GLY A 110 5.93 -1.65 4.37
C GLY A 110 5.25 -2.94 3.94
N CYS A 111 3.91 -3.02 4.06
CA CYS A 111 3.20 -4.24 3.71
C CYS A 111 3.04 -4.44 2.18
N MET A 112 2.95 -3.35 1.40
CA MET A 112 2.61 -3.45 -0.03
C MET A 112 3.85 -3.60 -0.92
N ALA A 113 5.05 -3.19 -0.49
CA ALA A 113 6.26 -3.29 -1.32
C ALA A 113 7.44 -3.95 -0.63
N MET A 114 7.81 -3.50 0.57
CA MET A 114 9.02 -3.96 1.26
C MET A 114 8.89 -5.39 1.79
N ALA A 115 7.70 -5.78 2.28
CA ALA A 115 7.46 -7.08 2.89
C ALA A 115 7.85 -8.27 2.00
N LYS A 116 7.71 -8.15 0.67
CA LYS A 116 8.07 -9.21 -0.28
C LYS A 116 9.58 -9.52 -0.30
N GLY A 117 10.41 -8.53 0.02
CA GLY A 117 11.86 -8.73 0.17
C GLY A 117 12.28 -9.08 1.59
N LEU A 118 11.54 -8.62 2.61
CA LEU A 118 11.92 -8.75 4.02
C LEU A 118 11.58 -10.12 4.63
N TYR A 119 10.49 -10.75 4.19
CA TYR A 119 10.03 -12.04 4.74
C TYR A 119 10.35 -13.19 3.78
N THR A 120 10.93 -14.27 4.31
CA THR A 120 11.19 -15.49 3.52
C THR A 120 9.89 -16.11 3.01
N LYS A 121 8.80 -15.98 3.77
CA LYS A 121 7.47 -16.48 3.42
C LYS A 121 6.38 -15.47 3.71
N LEU A 122 6.14 -14.57 2.75
CA LEU A 122 4.99 -13.68 2.77
C LEU A 122 3.70 -14.45 2.39
N PRO A 123 2.58 -14.32 3.14
CA PRO A 123 1.37 -15.11 2.90
C PRO A 123 0.48 -14.58 1.75
N TYR A 124 0.90 -13.50 1.09
CA TYR A 124 0.28 -12.90 -0.09
C TYR A 124 1.35 -12.39 -1.06
N ASP A 125 0.98 -12.13 -2.30
CA ASP A 125 1.79 -11.41 -3.28
C ASP A 125 1.14 -10.05 -3.60
N PRO A 126 1.81 -8.91 -3.30
CA PRO A 126 1.23 -7.58 -3.48
C PRO A 126 0.88 -7.24 -4.93
N LEU A 127 1.53 -7.87 -5.91
CA LEU A 127 1.31 -7.61 -7.35
C LEU A 127 0.24 -8.53 -7.95
N ARG A 128 0.05 -9.73 -7.40
CA ARG A 128 -0.92 -10.72 -7.89
C ARG A 128 -2.25 -10.62 -7.17
N ASP A 129 -2.24 -10.45 -5.85
CA ASP A 129 -3.42 -10.64 -5.00
C ASP A 129 -4.22 -9.36 -4.76
N PHE A 130 -3.76 -8.22 -5.29
CA PHE A 130 -4.44 -6.93 -5.15
C PHE A 130 -4.69 -6.25 -6.50
N ALA A 131 -5.81 -5.55 -6.58
CA ALA A 131 -6.08 -4.52 -7.57
C ALA A 131 -5.95 -3.14 -6.90
N PRO A 132 -4.91 -2.35 -7.23
CA PRO A 132 -4.73 -1.01 -6.71
C PRO A 132 -5.85 -0.07 -7.14
N ILE A 133 -6.38 0.71 -6.20
CA ILE A 133 -7.39 1.74 -6.45
C ILE A 133 -6.70 3.08 -6.67
N SER A 134 -5.82 3.47 -5.74
CA SER A 134 -5.14 4.76 -5.79
C SER A 134 -3.92 4.80 -4.87
N LEU A 135 -2.81 5.36 -5.35
CA LEU A 135 -1.78 5.92 -4.49
C LEU A 135 -2.37 7.17 -3.83
N VAL A 136 -2.67 7.08 -2.55
CA VAL A 136 -3.45 8.10 -1.84
C VAL A 136 -2.55 9.28 -1.47
N ALA A 137 -1.42 9.00 -0.81
CA ALA A 137 -0.50 10.01 -0.33
C ALA A 137 0.92 9.46 -0.20
N ARG A 138 1.89 10.38 -0.15
CA ARG A 138 3.33 10.10 0.02
C ARG A 138 3.87 10.93 1.18
N SER A 139 4.83 10.41 1.92
CA SER A 139 5.55 11.13 2.96
C SER A 139 7.03 11.00 2.67
N PRO A 140 7.63 12.00 2.01
CA PRO A 140 9.04 11.98 1.68
C PRO A 140 9.93 11.84 2.91
N LEU A 141 10.95 10.98 2.79
CA LEU A 141 12.06 11.00 3.73
C LEU A 141 12.96 12.21 3.43
N VAL A 142 13.65 12.66 4.46
CA VAL A 142 14.57 13.79 4.42
C VAL A 142 15.88 13.31 5.02
N LEU A 143 16.95 13.39 4.23
CA LEU A 143 18.30 13.19 4.72
C LEU A 143 18.61 14.31 5.71
N THR A 144 18.86 13.93 6.95
CA THR A 144 18.97 14.84 8.09
C THR A 144 20.25 14.55 8.86
N VAL A 145 20.87 15.57 9.42
CA VAL A 145 22.02 15.46 10.34
C VAL A 145 21.77 16.24 11.63
N GLY A 146 22.51 15.94 12.69
CA GLY A 146 22.53 16.80 13.89
C GLY A 146 23.05 18.21 13.57
N ALA A 147 22.61 19.24 14.30
CA ALA A 147 23.00 20.62 14.00
C ALA A 147 24.51 20.89 14.13
N GLN A 148 25.19 20.14 15.00
CA GLN A 148 26.65 20.19 15.21
C GLN A 148 27.42 19.26 14.25
N SER A 149 26.72 18.55 13.36
CA SER A 149 27.36 17.69 12.37
C SER A 149 28.25 18.54 11.44
N PRO A 150 29.45 18.03 11.08
CA PRO A 150 30.32 18.69 10.12
C PRO A 150 29.78 18.65 8.69
N PHE A 151 28.68 17.93 8.43
CA PHE A 151 28.09 17.78 7.10
C PHE A 151 27.05 18.87 6.83
N HIS A 152 27.27 19.65 5.78
CA HIS A 152 26.37 20.70 5.30
C HIS A 152 25.72 20.36 3.96
N SER A 153 26.14 19.27 3.32
CA SER A 153 25.61 18.83 2.04
C SER A 153 25.65 17.31 1.89
N LEU A 154 24.82 16.77 0.97
CA LEU A 154 24.89 15.37 0.55
C LEU A 154 26.28 14.99 0.03
N LYS A 155 26.95 15.91 -0.66
CA LYS A 155 28.29 15.71 -1.22
C LYS A 155 29.33 15.48 -0.12
N GLU A 156 29.31 16.31 0.93
CA GLU A 156 30.23 16.17 2.07
C GLU A 156 29.99 14.88 2.83
N LEU A 157 28.73 14.55 3.11
CA LEU A 157 28.37 13.29 3.76
C LEU A 157 28.86 12.08 2.96
N THR A 158 28.62 12.10 1.63
CA THR A 158 29.02 11.00 0.74
C THR A 158 30.52 10.87 0.64
N ALA A 159 31.26 11.99 0.54
CA ALA A 159 32.72 11.98 0.54
C ALA A 159 33.28 11.38 1.84
N ALA A 160 32.71 11.75 3.00
CA ALA A 160 33.12 11.19 4.29
C ALA A 160 32.82 9.68 4.40
N ALA A 161 31.64 9.25 3.95
CA ALA A 161 31.25 7.84 3.94
C ALA A 161 32.15 6.98 3.02
N GLN A 162 32.61 7.53 1.89
CA GLN A 162 33.57 6.88 0.98
C GLN A 162 34.97 6.82 1.57
N ALA A 163 35.43 7.91 2.19
CA ALA A 163 36.75 7.99 2.82
C ALA A 163 36.87 7.07 4.05
N GLN A 164 35.77 6.82 4.75
CA GLN A 164 35.73 6.04 5.98
C GLN A 164 34.61 4.98 5.95
N PRO A 165 34.76 3.92 5.13
CA PRO A 165 33.71 2.91 4.97
C PRO A 165 33.31 2.26 6.31
N GLY A 166 32.01 2.28 6.62
CA GLY A 166 31.44 1.66 7.83
C GLY A 166 31.64 2.46 9.12
N LYS A 167 32.22 3.67 9.06
CA LYS A 167 32.36 4.55 10.23
C LYS A 167 31.11 5.37 10.51
N LEU A 168 30.46 5.86 9.46
CA LEU A 168 29.22 6.61 9.61
C LEU A 168 28.06 5.67 9.90
N ASN A 169 27.18 6.09 10.80
CA ASN A 169 26.00 5.34 11.19
C ASN A 169 24.73 6.21 11.11
N TYR A 170 23.58 5.55 11.16
CA TYR A 170 22.28 6.22 11.10
C TYR A 170 21.24 5.54 11.97
N PRO A 171 20.26 6.29 12.51
CA PRO A 171 19.21 5.73 13.30
C PRO A 171 18.03 5.31 12.41
N SER A 172 17.23 4.37 12.88
CA SER A 172 15.92 4.08 12.29
C SER A 172 14.86 3.92 13.37
N SER A 173 13.59 3.97 12.96
CA SER A 173 12.46 3.65 13.81
C SER A 173 12.24 2.13 14.01
N GLY A 174 13.08 1.30 13.41
CA GLY A 174 13.02 -0.16 13.45
C GLY A 174 13.56 -0.81 12.18
N THR A 175 14.05 -2.04 12.30
CA THR A 175 14.54 -2.84 11.17
C THR A 175 13.42 -3.10 10.15
N GLY A 176 13.75 -2.98 8.87
CA GLY A 176 12.82 -3.19 7.75
C GLY A 176 11.82 -2.05 7.51
N GLY A 177 11.87 -0.97 8.30
CA GLY A 177 11.03 0.20 8.09
C GLY A 177 11.54 1.12 6.97
N PRO A 178 10.73 2.11 6.54
CA PRO A 178 11.09 3.03 5.45
C PRO A 178 12.37 3.82 5.72
N ASN A 179 12.58 4.29 6.96
CA ASN A 179 13.79 5.03 7.34
C ASN A 179 15.05 4.16 7.22
N HIS A 180 14.94 2.88 7.60
CA HIS A 180 16.02 1.92 7.47
C HIS A 180 16.36 1.67 6.00
N LEU A 181 15.35 1.33 5.20
CA LEU A 181 15.56 1.00 3.79
C LEU A 181 15.88 2.23 2.94
N GLY A 182 15.44 3.43 3.32
CA GLY A 182 15.85 4.68 2.67
C GLY A 182 17.35 4.96 2.80
N ALA A 183 17.93 4.68 3.97
CA ALA A 183 19.37 4.77 4.18
C ALA A 183 20.13 3.68 3.40
N GLU A 184 19.60 2.47 3.31
CA GLU A 184 20.19 1.38 2.52
C GLU A 184 20.10 1.64 1.01
N LEU A 185 19.02 2.27 0.54
CA LEU A 185 18.94 2.76 -0.84
C LEU A 185 20.04 3.79 -1.10
N TYR A 186 20.32 4.68 -0.14
CA TYR A 186 21.43 5.62 -0.22
C TYR A 186 22.79 4.90 -0.25
N ALA A 187 23.00 3.94 0.64
CA ALA A 187 24.22 3.13 0.66
C ALA A 187 24.48 2.46 -0.68
N MET A 188 23.45 1.82 -1.24
CA MET A 188 23.49 1.11 -2.52
C MET A 188 23.80 2.06 -3.68
N GLN A 189 23.07 3.17 -3.81
CA GLN A 189 23.24 4.10 -4.95
C GLN A 189 24.54 4.92 -4.86
N ALA A 190 24.91 5.38 -3.66
CA ALA A 190 26.13 6.14 -3.43
C ALA A 190 27.39 5.25 -3.33
N LYS A 191 27.21 3.92 -3.29
CA LYS A 191 28.26 2.91 -3.16
C LYS A 191 29.11 3.11 -1.90
N VAL A 192 28.44 3.33 -0.77
CA VAL A 192 29.07 3.57 0.53
C VAL A 192 28.69 2.47 1.53
N LYS A 193 29.51 2.30 2.57
CA LYS A 193 29.20 1.42 3.70
C LYS A 193 28.83 2.27 4.90
N ILE A 194 27.69 1.99 5.51
CA ILE A 194 27.12 2.73 6.64
C ILE A 194 26.61 1.74 7.69
N GLY A 195 26.55 2.15 8.95
CA GLY A 195 26.08 1.34 10.06
C GLY A 195 24.63 1.64 10.47
N HIS A 196 23.81 0.62 10.63
CA HIS A 196 22.43 0.76 11.08
C HIS A 196 22.33 0.72 12.62
N VAL A 197 21.64 1.69 13.21
CA VAL A 197 21.29 1.71 14.65
C VAL A 197 19.76 1.65 14.80
N PRO A 198 19.17 0.49 15.13
CA PRO A 198 17.72 0.37 15.29
C PRO A 198 17.24 0.93 16.63
N TYR A 199 16.27 1.84 16.60
CA TYR A 199 15.55 2.31 17.78
C TYR A 199 14.11 1.79 17.79
N LYS A 200 13.46 1.83 18.97
CA LYS A 200 12.06 1.47 19.14
C LYS A 200 11.14 2.64 18.77
N GLY A 201 11.11 3.01 17.49
CA GLY A 201 10.25 4.07 16.94
C GLY A 201 10.97 5.37 16.58
N SER A 202 10.25 6.28 15.92
CA SER A 202 10.84 7.50 15.33
C SER A 202 11.33 8.51 16.38
N ALA A 203 10.63 8.67 17.50
CA ALA A 203 11.01 9.64 18.53
C ALA A 203 12.44 9.41 19.07
N PRO A 204 12.82 8.21 19.55
CA PRO A 204 14.20 7.98 20.00
C PRO A 204 15.24 8.08 18.87
N SER A 205 14.90 7.75 17.62
CA SER A 205 15.81 7.93 16.47
C SER A 205 16.16 9.40 16.21
N VAL A 206 15.18 10.30 16.35
CA VAL A 206 15.36 11.75 16.19
C VAL A 206 16.21 12.32 17.32
N VAL A 207 15.98 11.85 18.56
CA VAL A 207 16.76 12.27 19.74
C VAL A 207 18.23 11.91 19.58
N SER A 208 18.52 10.68 19.17
CA SER A 208 19.88 10.20 18.89
C SER A 208 20.61 11.08 17.86
N LEU A 209 19.94 11.41 16.75
CA LEU A 209 20.49 12.29 15.73
C LEU A 209 20.74 13.71 16.26
N ALA A 210 19.80 14.27 17.03
CA ALA A 210 19.95 15.59 17.64
C ALA A 210 21.06 15.65 18.69
N ALA A 211 21.31 14.54 19.39
CA ALA A 211 22.38 14.39 20.37
C ALA A 211 23.75 14.12 19.73
N GLY A 212 23.80 13.78 18.44
CA GLY A 212 25.03 13.37 17.75
C GLY A 212 25.49 11.96 18.09
N GLU A 213 24.60 11.12 18.65
CA GLU A 213 24.87 9.69 18.83
C GLU A 213 24.91 8.95 17.49
N THR A 214 24.16 9.46 16.51
CA THR A 214 24.20 9.00 15.11
C THR A 214 24.54 10.12 14.15
N ASP A 215 25.19 9.80 13.03
CA ASP A 215 25.81 10.79 12.14
C ASP A 215 24.81 11.47 11.20
N PHE A 216 23.89 10.69 10.63
CA PHE A 216 22.85 11.16 9.73
C PHE A 216 21.60 10.25 9.83
N GLY A 217 20.48 10.62 9.22
CA GLY A 217 19.31 9.76 9.16
C GLY A 217 18.36 10.13 8.03
N PHE A 218 17.58 9.15 7.56
CA PHE A 218 16.44 9.37 6.67
C PHE A 218 15.16 9.39 7.50
N LEU A 219 14.60 10.58 7.70
CA LEU A 219 13.48 10.81 8.60
C LEU A 219 12.40 11.61 7.87
N THR A 220 11.13 11.46 8.23
CA THR A 220 10.07 12.28 7.61
C THR A 220 10.16 13.73 8.08
N ALA A 221 9.69 14.67 7.24
CA ALA A 221 9.62 16.08 7.58
C ALA A 221 8.90 16.35 8.92
N VAL A 222 7.81 15.62 9.19
CA VAL A 222 7.07 15.75 10.45
C VAL A 222 7.87 15.28 11.65
N THR A 223 8.53 14.12 11.54
CA THR A 223 9.30 13.58 12.66
C THR A 223 10.44 14.50 13.09
N ILE A 224 10.99 15.29 12.16
CA ILE A 224 12.07 16.24 12.46
C ILE A 224 11.60 17.67 12.70
N ALA A 225 10.33 18.01 12.43
CA ALA A 225 9.86 19.40 12.39
C ALA A 225 10.17 20.19 13.68
N ALA A 226 9.92 19.59 14.85
CA ALA A 226 10.19 20.23 16.14
C ALA A 226 11.69 20.48 16.37
N GLN A 227 12.53 19.48 16.07
CA GLN A 227 13.98 19.61 16.22
C GLN A 227 14.60 20.53 15.18
N LEU A 228 14.05 20.55 13.96
CA LEU A 228 14.45 21.45 12.88
C LEU A 228 14.16 22.90 13.28
N LYS A 229 12.94 23.18 13.79
CA LYS A 229 12.56 24.50 14.33
C LYS A 229 13.43 24.91 15.52
N ALA A 230 13.81 23.97 16.37
CA ALA A 230 14.69 24.22 17.52
C ALA A 230 16.18 24.35 17.14
N GLY A 231 16.54 24.23 15.85
CA GLY A 231 17.93 24.30 15.40
C GLY A 231 18.81 23.16 15.92
N LYS A 232 18.21 22.00 16.25
CA LYS A 232 18.90 20.82 16.77
C LYS A 232 19.29 19.81 15.69
N VAL A 233 18.63 19.88 14.54
CA VAL A 233 18.97 19.09 13.34
C VAL A 233 18.96 19.98 12.11
N ARG A 234 19.56 19.50 11.01
CA ARG A 234 19.63 20.16 9.70
C ARG A 234 19.18 19.17 8.64
N ALA A 235 18.26 19.60 7.77
CA ALA A 235 17.89 18.86 6.57
C ALA A 235 18.90 19.13 5.46
N LEU A 236 19.44 18.08 4.83
CA LEU A 236 20.41 18.16 3.75
C LEU A 236 19.78 17.96 2.37
N ALA A 237 18.82 17.03 2.26
CA ALA A 237 18.15 16.74 1.01
C ALA A 237 16.82 16.00 1.21
N VAL A 238 15.85 16.25 0.32
CA VAL A 238 14.55 15.55 0.27
C VAL A 238 14.64 14.34 -0.66
N ALA A 239 14.19 13.17 -0.20
CA ALA A 239 14.15 11.92 -0.95
C ALA A 239 12.92 11.81 -1.87
N HIS A 240 12.55 12.90 -2.54
CA HIS A 240 11.41 12.99 -3.44
C HIS A 240 11.85 13.59 -4.78
N ASN A 241 11.02 13.48 -5.81
CA ASN A 241 11.29 14.09 -7.12
C ASN A 241 11.23 15.62 -7.09
N GLU A 242 10.54 16.19 -6.11
CA GLU A 242 10.35 17.63 -5.94
C GLU A 242 10.69 18.06 -4.51
N ARG A 243 11.06 19.33 -4.34
CA ARG A 243 11.27 19.92 -3.02
C ARG A 243 9.96 20.00 -2.25
N LEU A 244 10.04 19.90 -0.93
CA LEU A 244 8.90 20.10 -0.07
C LEU A 244 8.58 21.59 0.09
N GLN A 245 7.30 21.96 -0.03
CA GLN A 245 6.86 23.34 0.20
C GLN A 245 7.18 23.83 1.63
N SER A 246 7.24 22.92 2.61
CA SER A 246 7.60 23.22 3.99
C SER A 246 9.10 23.47 4.21
N MET A 247 9.95 23.18 3.22
CA MET A 247 11.40 23.40 3.25
C MET A 247 11.95 23.70 1.84
N PRO A 248 11.54 24.83 1.22
CA PRO A 248 11.82 25.12 -0.20
C PRO A 248 13.31 25.28 -0.50
N ASP A 249 14.12 25.61 0.51
CA ASP A 249 15.57 25.78 0.39
C ASP A 249 16.35 24.45 0.43
N VAL A 250 15.71 23.36 0.87
CA VAL A 250 16.33 22.04 0.93
C VAL A 250 16.22 21.38 -0.45
N PRO A 251 17.34 21.05 -1.11
CA PRO A 251 17.31 20.43 -2.44
C PRO A 251 16.76 19.01 -2.38
N THR A 252 16.37 18.46 -3.52
CA THR A 252 16.14 17.01 -3.62
C THR A 252 17.47 16.24 -3.63
N MET A 253 17.42 14.95 -3.33
CA MET A 253 18.59 14.05 -3.47
C MET A 253 19.14 14.06 -4.91
N SER A 254 18.25 14.13 -5.90
CA SER A 254 18.59 14.25 -7.32
C SER A 254 19.30 15.57 -7.64
N GLU A 255 18.78 16.70 -7.17
CA GLU A 255 19.43 18.02 -7.31
C GLU A 255 20.79 18.06 -6.61
N ALA A 256 20.94 17.33 -5.50
CA ALA A 256 22.16 17.28 -4.71
C ALA A 256 23.21 16.27 -5.23
N GLY A 257 22.91 15.52 -6.30
CA GLY A 257 23.88 14.71 -7.05
C GLY A 257 23.61 13.20 -7.09
N LEU A 258 22.57 12.70 -6.43
CA LEU A 258 22.13 11.30 -6.54
C LEU A 258 20.87 11.21 -7.39
N LYS A 259 21.06 11.09 -8.71
CA LYS A 259 19.98 11.05 -9.70
C LYS A 259 19.00 9.90 -9.43
N ASP A 260 17.72 10.15 -9.75
CA ASP A 260 16.62 9.18 -9.63
C ASP A 260 16.43 8.61 -8.22
N PHE A 261 16.90 9.32 -7.20
CA PHE A 261 16.74 8.92 -5.81
C PHE A 261 15.35 9.33 -5.29
N THR A 262 14.50 8.33 -5.03
CA THR A 262 13.21 8.52 -4.37
C THR A 262 12.98 7.47 -3.29
N ALA A 263 12.78 7.94 -2.06
CA ALA A 263 12.47 7.13 -0.89
C ALA A 263 11.36 7.84 -0.10
N ASP A 264 10.12 7.61 -0.54
CA ASP A 264 8.94 8.05 0.18
C ASP A 264 8.39 6.89 1.01
N ALA A 265 7.93 7.18 2.22
CA ALA A 265 6.81 6.41 2.74
C ALA A 265 5.57 6.74 1.91
N TRP A 266 4.64 5.82 1.74
CA TRP A 266 3.42 6.07 0.97
C TRP A 266 2.28 5.17 1.38
N PHE A 267 1.06 5.57 1.01
CA PHE A 267 -0.18 4.89 1.35
C PHE A 267 -0.95 4.55 0.07
N LEU A 268 -1.31 3.28 -0.09
CA LEU A 268 -1.98 2.75 -1.28
C LEU A 268 -3.31 2.11 -0.87
N ALA A 269 -4.40 2.59 -1.46
CA ALA A 269 -5.68 1.93 -1.36
C ALA A 269 -5.77 0.80 -2.39
N ALA A 270 -6.19 -0.40 -1.97
CA ALA A 270 -6.34 -1.55 -2.85
C ALA A 270 -7.49 -2.46 -2.40
N VAL A 271 -7.97 -3.29 -3.32
CA VAL A 271 -8.98 -4.34 -3.10
C VAL A 271 -8.42 -5.68 -3.56
N PRO A 272 -9.04 -6.83 -3.22
CA PRO A 272 -8.63 -8.12 -3.73
C PRO A 272 -8.56 -8.13 -5.25
N ALA A 273 -7.58 -8.83 -5.81
CA ALA A 273 -7.51 -9.08 -7.24
C ALA A 273 -8.80 -9.76 -7.73
N GLY A 274 -9.23 -9.41 -8.95
CA GLY A 274 -10.50 -9.87 -9.52
C GLY A 274 -11.71 -9.00 -9.17
N THR A 275 -11.55 -7.96 -8.34
CA THR A 275 -12.65 -7.01 -8.07
C THR A 275 -13.06 -6.33 -9.39
N PRO A 276 -14.35 -6.31 -9.75
CA PRO A 276 -14.80 -5.75 -11.02
C PRO A 276 -14.32 -4.32 -11.26
N LYS A 277 -13.82 -4.04 -12.48
CA LYS A 277 -13.30 -2.72 -12.85
C LYS A 277 -14.26 -1.56 -12.54
N PRO A 278 -15.58 -1.62 -12.80
CA PRO A 278 -16.49 -0.54 -12.44
C PRO A 278 -16.52 -0.21 -10.93
N ILE A 279 -16.29 -1.21 -10.07
CA ILE A 279 -16.21 -1.02 -8.62
C ILE A 279 -14.89 -0.35 -8.22
N VAL A 280 -13.77 -0.77 -8.81
CA VAL A 280 -12.46 -0.13 -8.62
C VAL A 280 -12.52 1.33 -9.08
N ASP A 281 -13.09 1.60 -10.25
CA ASP A 281 -13.25 2.94 -10.80
C ASP A 281 -14.16 3.80 -9.92
N ARG A 282 -15.24 3.23 -9.36
CA ARG A 282 -16.11 3.93 -8.40
C ARG A 282 -15.37 4.29 -7.11
N LEU A 283 -14.65 3.34 -6.52
CA LEU A 283 -13.84 3.58 -5.31
C LEU A 283 -12.76 4.65 -5.56
N TYR A 284 -12.10 4.60 -6.72
CA TYR A 284 -11.13 5.61 -7.13
C TYR A 284 -11.76 7.00 -7.21
N ALA A 285 -12.94 7.12 -7.85
CA ALA A 285 -13.62 8.40 -7.97
C ALA A 285 -13.91 9.05 -6.61
N GLU A 286 -14.26 8.27 -5.59
CA GLU A 286 -14.49 8.79 -4.23
C GLU A 286 -13.19 9.22 -3.54
N ILE A 287 -12.11 8.45 -3.69
CA ILE A 287 -10.80 8.84 -3.16
C ILE A 287 -10.31 10.12 -3.84
N ALA A 288 -10.41 10.20 -5.16
CA ALA A 288 -10.02 11.37 -5.94
C ALA A 288 -10.83 12.62 -5.58
N LYS A 289 -12.11 12.46 -5.22
CA LYS A 289 -12.97 13.54 -4.71
C LYS A 289 -12.65 13.94 -3.27
N ALA A 290 -12.22 12.98 -2.43
CA ALA A 290 -11.90 13.23 -1.02
C ALA A 290 -10.59 14.01 -0.84
N LEU A 291 -9.55 13.68 -1.60
CA LEU A 291 -8.21 14.26 -1.45
C LEU A 291 -8.13 15.79 -1.52
N PRO A 292 -8.82 16.50 -2.43
CA PRO A 292 -8.78 17.96 -2.49
C PRO A 292 -9.68 18.66 -1.44
N ALA A 293 -10.44 17.93 -0.62
CA ALA A 293 -11.29 18.53 0.39
C ALA A 293 -10.44 19.30 1.43
N PRO A 294 -10.81 20.55 1.82
CA PRO A 294 -9.99 21.39 2.70
C PRO A 294 -9.56 20.72 4.00
N GLU A 295 -10.47 20.00 4.66
CA GLU A 295 -10.22 19.27 5.90
C GLU A 295 -9.28 18.07 5.71
N VAL A 296 -9.31 17.44 4.54
CA VAL A 296 -8.37 16.36 4.21
C VAL A 296 -7.00 16.98 3.98
N LYS A 297 -6.92 18.02 3.14
CA LYS A 297 -5.68 18.74 2.87
C LYS A 297 -5.02 19.24 4.16
N GLU A 298 -5.77 19.89 5.05
CA GLU A 298 -5.26 20.40 6.33
C GLU A 298 -4.65 19.27 7.17
N LYS A 299 -5.30 18.11 7.24
CA LYS A 299 -4.76 16.95 7.96
C LYS A 299 -3.54 16.34 7.28
N LEU A 300 -3.53 16.26 5.95
CA LEU A 300 -2.36 15.80 5.19
C LEU A 300 -1.16 16.73 5.42
N ASP A 301 -1.38 18.04 5.37
CA ASP A 301 -0.36 19.05 5.63
C ASP A 301 0.18 18.94 7.07
N ALA A 302 -0.71 18.77 8.06
CA ALA A 302 -0.32 18.55 9.46
C ALA A 302 0.46 17.23 9.67
N MET A 303 0.19 16.22 8.84
CA MET A 303 0.93 14.95 8.80
C MET A 303 2.17 14.99 7.91
N GLY A 304 2.45 16.12 7.25
CA GLY A 304 3.53 16.29 6.29
C GLY A 304 3.53 15.21 5.21
N VAL A 305 2.34 14.88 4.73
CA VAL A 305 2.13 13.96 3.63
C VAL A 305 1.60 14.73 2.42
N LEU A 306 2.10 14.40 1.25
CA LEU A 306 1.70 14.96 -0.02
C LEU A 306 0.55 14.13 -0.60
N PRO A 307 -0.60 14.74 -0.96
CA PRO A 307 -1.64 14.03 -1.68
C PRO A 307 -1.10 13.55 -3.03
N SER A 308 -1.54 12.37 -3.49
CA SER A 308 -1.13 11.83 -4.78
C SER A 308 -2.32 11.62 -5.72
N GLY A 309 -3.27 10.75 -5.36
CA GLY A 309 -4.48 10.51 -6.14
C GLY A 309 -4.23 9.84 -7.50
N LEU A 310 -3.14 9.05 -7.64
CA LEU A 310 -2.90 8.32 -8.89
C LEU A 310 -4.08 7.43 -9.24
N LYS A 311 -4.37 7.34 -10.55
CA LYS A 311 -5.39 6.43 -11.11
C LYS A 311 -5.02 4.96 -10.87
N PRO A 312 -5.98 4.01 -10.96
CA PRO A 312 -5.71 2.59 -10.74
C PRO A 312 -4.52 2.04 -11.53
N ASP A 313 -4.47 2.25 -12.86
CA ASP A 313 -3.38 1.72 -13.71
C ASP A 313 -2.01 2.32 -13.35
N ALA A 314 -1.97 3.64 -13.10
CA ALA A 314 -0.75 4.32 -12.67
C ALA A 314 -0.30 3.86 -11.28
N SER A 315 -1.25 3.57 -10.39
CA SER A 315 -0.99 3.03 -9.05
C SER A 315 -0.45 1.59 -9.10
N ALA A 316 -0.95 0.78 -10.03
CA ALA A 316 -0.43 -0.56 -10.28
C ALA A 316 0.99 -0.54 -10.86
N GLN A 317 1.28 0.39 -11.77
CA GLN A 317 2.63 0.57 -12.29
C GLN A 317 3.59 1.08 -11.20
N PHE A 318 3.15 2.05 -10.39
CA PHE A 318 3.90 2.54 -9.24
C PHE A 318 4.23 1.40 -8.27
N LEU A 319 3.24 0.58 -7.89
CA LEU A 319 3.44 -0.54 -6.98
C LEU A 319 4.46 -1.56 -7.51
N ARG A 320 4.42 -1.88 -8.81
CA ARG A 320 5.40 -2.78 -9.43
C ARG A 320 6.82 -2.23 -9.31
N VAL A 321 7.01 -0.96 -9.67
CA VAL A 321 8.32 -0.29 -9.58
C VAL A 321 8.82 -0.27 -8.14
N GLU A 322 7.96 0.02 -7.17
CA GLU A 322 8.34 0.03 -5.76
C GLU A 322 8.68 -1.37 -5.25
N VAL A 323 7.91 -2.40 -5.58
CA VAL A 323 8.20 -3.79 -5.20
C VAL A 323 9.56 -4.23 -5.73
N ASP A 324 9.86 -3.96 -7.00
CA ASP A 324 11.15 -4.31 -7.60
C ASP A 324 12.30 -3.53 -6.96
N LYS A 325 12.15 -2.21 -6.80
CA LYS A 325 13.14 -1.34 -6.15
C LYS A 325 13.49 -1.84 -4.75
N TRP A 326 12.47 -2.08 -3.91
CA TRP A 326 12.71 -2.45 -2.52
C TRP A 326 13.25 -3.87 -2.40
N ARG A 327 12.81 -4.82 -3.22
CA ARG A 327 13.41 -6.17 -3.26
C ARG A 327 14.90 -6.10 -3.54
N ASP A 328 15.31 -5.29 -4.52
CA ASP A 328 16.71 -5.19 -4.91
C ASP A 328 17.57 -4.53 -3.82
N VAL A 329 17.05 -3.46 -3.17
CA VAL A 329 17.70 -2.83 -2.00
C VAL A 329 17.85 -3.83 -0.85
N ILE A 330 16.77 -4.52 -0.48
CA ILE A 330 16.76 -5.46 0.65
C ILE A 330 17.75 -6.61 0.40
N LYS A 331 17.77 -7.14 -0.83
CA LYS A 331 18.72 -8.19 -1.23
C LYS A 331 20.16 -7.69 -1.19
N ASN A 332 20.43 -6.46 -1.63
CA ASN A 332 21.77 -5.88 -1.60
C ASN A 332 22.27 -5.67 -0.16
N ALA A 333 21.39 -5.21 0.73
CA ALA A 333 21.71 -4.98 2.13
C ALA A 333 21.70 -6.27 2.98
N GLY A 334 21.20 -7.39 2.45
CA GLY A 334 21.14 -8.68 3.16
C GLY A 334 20.18 -8.67 4.34
N ILE A 335 19.07 -7.93 4.25
CA ILE A 335 18.11 -7.77 5.35
C ILE A 335 17.03 -8.84 5.27
N THR A 336 16.74 -9.47 6.40
CA THR A 336 15.58 -10.35 6.59
C THR A 336 14.97 -10.11 7.96
N LEU A 337 13.69 -10.43 8.14
CA LEU A 337 12.97 -10.30 9.40
C LEU A 337 12.64 -11.64 10.07
N ASP A 338 12.99 -12.76 9.44
CA ASP A 338 12.69 -14.13 9.88
C ASP A 338 13.82 -15.14 9.60
#